data_AF-A6G4P4-F1
#
_entry.id   AF-A6G4P4-F1
#
_cell.length_a   1.000
_cell.length_b   1.000
_cell.length_c   1.000
_cell.angle_alpha   90.00
_cell.angle_beta   90.00
_cell.angle_gamma   90.00
#
_symmetry.space_group_name_H-M   'P 1'
#
loop_
_entity.id
_entity.type
_entity.pdbx_description
1 polymer ?
#
loop_
_entity_poly.entity_id
_entity_poly.type
_entity_poly.pdbx_seq_one_letter_code
_entity_poly.pdbx_strand_id
1 'polypeptide(L)'
;MSAMLASLFSLLPLALGAQQCPAMLDPAVDPALACYVDDTPGCPEDRAHCFGVHLHVVVTEGGPAQTPAWLRAELEHAFWLFEPADVGFQIVAVDRVEPSFAHMATREQRDAIGKQRFTRGVIHVFLVERLDDVDVPGEQIRGVHWRQRSNTDKRWVILSKIGSKIVMGHEFGHFFGLPHSTYTRSVMNKAPRKSPPWERRVFVDEELKIVRQRRDAMRDSAMLIPQKPRSSPKRDDPRGSPLGE
;
A
#
# COMPACT_ATOMS: atom_id res chain seq x y z
N MET A 1 37.46 -59.16 -5.17
CA MET A 1 37.02 -58.24 -4.10
C MET A 1 37.13 -56.83 -4.64
N SER A 2 36.01 -56.21 -5.01
CA SER A 2 35.89 -54.74 -5.16
C SER A 2 34.42 -54.42 -5.43
N ALA A 3 33.73 -53.95 -4.40
CA ALA A 3 32.37 -53.42 -4.48
C ALA A 3 32.48 -51.89 -4.51
N MET A 4 32.08 -51.27 -5.61
CA MET A 4 31.87 -49.83 -5.70
C MET A 4 30.45 -49.52 -5.22
N LEU A 5 30.31 -49.02 -4.00
CA LEU A 5 29.11 -48.33 -3.54
C LEU A 5 29.14 -46.89 -4.03
N ALA A 6 28.30 -46.57 -5.01
CA ALA A 6 28.00 -45.20 -5.40
C ALA A 6 26.97 -44.62 -4.41
N SER A 7 27.44 -43.76 -3.52
CA SER A 7 26.60 -43.02 -2.59
C SER A 7 25.99 -41.82 -3.32
N LEU A 8 24.72 -41.91 -3.71
CA LEU A 8 23.91 -40.74 -4.07
C LEU A 8 23.60 -39.95 -2.78
N PHE A 9 24.37 -38.90 -2.52
CA PHE A 9 23.96 -37.86 -1.57
C PHE A 9 22.93 -36.95 -2.27
N SER A 10 21.66 -37.16 -1.95
CA SER A 10 20.58 -36.21 -2.27
C SER A 10 20.81 -34.92 -1.49
N LEU A 11 21.32 -33.90 -2.18
CA LEU A 11 21.34 -32.51 -1.71
C LEU A 11 19.91 -31.95 -1.79
N LEU A 12 19.11 -32.19 -0.74
CA LEU A 12 17.90 -31.41 -0.49
C LEU A 12 18.33 -30.03 0.01
N PRO A 13 17.99 -28.92 -0.69
CA PRO A 13 18.21 -27.59 -0.13
C PRO A 13 17.28 -27.42 1.08
N LEU A 14 17.89 -27.25 2.26
CA LEU A 14 17.25 -26.68 3.45
C LEU A 14 16.78 -25.26 3.11
N ALA A 15 15.55 -25.13 2.61
CA ALA A 15 14.87 -23.85 2.52
C ALA A 15 14.52 -23.41 3.94
N LEU A 16 15.39 -22.60 4.56
CA LEU A 16 15.07 -21.91 5.80
C LEU A 16 13.83 -21.01 5.58
N GLY A 17 12.70 -21.42 6.14
CA GLY A 17 11.76 -20.55 6.84
C GLY A 17 11.10 -19.40 6.09
N ALA A 18 10.98 -19.43 4.75
CA ALA A 18 10.04 -18.54 4.08
C ALA A 18 8.62 -18.97 4.50
N GLN A 19 8.01 -18.22 5.41
CA GLN A 19 6.63 -18.42 5.83
C GLN A 19 5.78 -18.38 4.57
N GLN A 20 5.30 -19.55 4.13
CA GLN A 20 4.53 -19.66 2.91
C GLN A 20 3.17 -19.01 3.16
N CYS A 21 2.85 -17.95 2.43
CA CYS A 21 1.55 -17.30 2.49
C CYS A 21 0.47 -18.32 2.08
N PRO A 22 -0.59 -18.52 2.87
CA PRO A 22 -1.64 -19.49 2.57
C PRO A 22 -2.18 -19.38 1.13
N ALA A 23 -2.31 -18.17 0.60
CA ALA A 23 -2.79 -17.93 -0.75
C ALA A 23 -1.88 -18.50 -1.86
N MET A 24 -0.60 -18.80 -1.59
CA MET A 24 0.31 -19.46 -2.57
C MET A 24 -0.16 -20.88 -2.93
N LEU A 25 -1.02 -21.49 -2.11
CA LEU A 25 -1.54 -22.83 -2.34
C LEU A 25 -2.79 -22.84 -3.21
N ASP A 26 -3.40 -21.68 -3.46
CA ASP A 26 -4.57 -21.54 -4.32
C ASP A 26 -4.13 -21.39 -5.80
N PRO A 27 -4.43 -22.35 -6.68
CA PRO A 27 -4.05 -22.27 -8.10
C PRO A 27 -4.72 -21.12 -8.86
N ALA A 28 -5.78 -20.51 -8.31
CA ALA A 28 -6.42 -19.33 -8.88
C ALA A 28 -5.67 -18.02 -8.56
N VAL A 29 -4.74 -18.04 -7.60
CA VAL A 29 -3.99 -16.87 -7.18
C VAL A 29 -2.69 -16.77 -7.98
N ASP A 30 -2.45 -15.59 -8.55
CA ASP A 30 -1.17 -15.28 -9.17
C ASP A 30 -0.06 -15.37 -8.11
N PRO A 31 0.96 -16.24 -8.30
CA PRO A 31 2.05 -16.38 -7.32
C PRO A 31 2.79 -15.08 -7.02
N ALA A 32 2.83 -14.14 -7.97
CA ALA A 32 3.44 -12.83 -7.74
C ALA A 32 2.64 -11.95 -6.76
N LEU A 33 1.38 -12.30 -6.49
CA LEU A 33 0.43 -11.50 -5.70
C LEU A 33 0.00 -12.16 -4.39
N ALA A 34 0.25 -13.46 -4.22
CA ALA A 34 -0.31 -14.28 -3.14
C ALA A 34 -0.10 -13.71 -1.72
N CYS A 35 1.02 -13.04 -1.46
CA CYS A 35 1.34 -12.58 -0.11
C CYS A 35 0.81 -11.17 0.24
N TYR A 36 0.23 -10.42 -0.70
CA TYR A 36 -0.12 -9.03 -0.40
C TYR A 36 -1.27 -8.88 0.60
N VAL A 37 -2.24 -9.78 0.59
CA VAL A 37 -3.32 -9.79 1.59
C VAL A 37 -2.80 -10.38 2.90
N ASP A 38 -2.11 -11.53 2.84
CA ASP A 38 -1.70 -12.27 4.04
C ASP A 38 -0.61 -11.56 4.84
N ASP A 39 0.40 -10.99 4.16
CA ASP A 39 1.56 -10.35 4.78
C ASP A 39 1.40 -8.84 5.00
N THR A 40 0.22 -8.28 4.78
CA THR A 40 -0.07 -6.90 5.23
C THR A 40 -0.93 -6.92 6.48
N PRO A 41 -0.81 -5.92 7.37
CA PRO A 41 -1.66 -5.84 8.54
C PRO A 41 -3.11 -5.60 8.12
N GLY A 42 -4.05 -6.17 8.86
CA GLY A 42 -5.45 -5.75 8.81
C GLY A 42 -5.64 -4.36 9.41
N CYS A 43 -6.87 -3.84 9.34
CA CYS A 43 -7.22 -2.66 10.13
C CYS A 43 -6.95 -2.92 11.61
N PRO A 44 -6.35 -1.95 12.34
CA PRO A 44 -6.31 -2.02 13.78
C PRO A 44 -7.74 -2.12 14.35
N GLU A 45 -7.96 -3.05 15.27
CA GLU A 45 -9.30 -3.39 15.79
C GLU A 45 -9.94 -2.26 16.62
N ASP A 46 -9.13 -1.34 17.10
CA ASP A 46 -9.54 -0.15 17.86
C ASP A 46 -10.04 0.99 16.96
N ARG A 47 -9.97 0.85 15.63
CA ARG A 47 -10.42 1.88 14.68
C ARG A 47 -11.92 1.79 14.41
N ALA A 48 -12.68 2.86 14.65
CA ALA A 48 -14.10 2.88 14.34
C ALA A 48 -14.41 2.88 12.83
N HIS A 49 -13.46 3.33 12.01
CA HIS A 49 -13.63 3.38 10.55
C HIS A 49 -12.54 2.60 9.84
N CYS A 50 -12.89 1.39 9.39
CA CYS A 50 -12.01 0.60 8.54
C CYS A 50 -12.41 0.69 7.07
N PHE A 51 -11.48 0.98 6.17
CA PHE A 51 -11.75 1.00 4.73
C PHE A 51 -10.89 0.00 3.96
N GLY A 52 -11.48 -0.59 2.92
CA GLY A 52 -10.79 -1.52 2.04
C GLY A 52 -9.90 -0.79 1.05
N VAL A 53 -8.72 -1.34 0.81
CA VAL A 53 -7.81 -0.97 -0.26
C VAL A 53 -7.83 -2.10 -1.29
N HIS A 54 -8.21 -1.77 -2.52
CA HIS A 54 -8.01 -2.65 -3.66
C HIS A 54 -6.67 -2.28 -4.29
N LEU A 55 -5.69 -3.18 -4.13
CA LEU A 55 -4.34 -3.01 -4.64
C LEU A 55 -4.23 -3.48 -6.09
N HIS A 56 -3.52 -2.72 -6.90
CA HIS A 56 -3.27 -2.99 -8.32
C HIS A 56 -1.76 -2.97 -8.52
N VAL A 57 -1.14 -4.11 -8.81
CA VAL A 57 0.32 -4.24 -8.83
C VAL A 57 0.80 -4.47 -10.26
N VAL A 58 1.64 -3.57 -10.78
CA VAL A 58 2.36 -3.86 -12.02
C VAL A 58 3.36 -4.97 -11.76
N VAL A 59 3.31 -6.03 -12.55
CA VAL A 59 4.27 -7.15 -12.49
C VAL A 59 4.99 -7.24 -13.82
N THR A 60 6.32 -7.12 -13.78
CA THR A 60 7.21 -7.23 -14.95
C THR A 60 7.98 -8.54 -14.91
N GLU A 61 8.87 -8.78 -15.88
CA GLU A 61 9.82 -9.91 -15.82
C GLU A 61 10.72 -9.86 -14.58
N GLY A 62 11.01 -8.66 -14.07
CA GLY A 62 11.77 -8.47 -12.82
C GLY A 62 10.95 -8.67 -11.54
N GLY A 63 9.67 -9.04 -11.66
CA GLY A 63 8.76 -9.24 -10.54
C GLY A 63 7.80 -8.06 -10.30
N PRO A 64 7.09 -8.06 -9.16
CA PRO A 64 6.15 -7.00 -8.81
C PRO A 64 6.86 -5.68 -8.54
N ALA A 65 6.17 -4.57 -8.83
CA ALA A 65 6.71 -3.21 -8.65
C ALA A 65 7.21 -2.92 -7.23
N GLN A 66 6.62 -3.57 -6.22
CA GLN A 66 7.00 -3.49 -4.81
C GLN A 66 6.80 -4.84 -4.14
N THR A 67 7.09 -4.94 -2.84
CA THR A 67 6.90 -6.16 -2.06
C THR A 67 5.78 -6.01 -1.02
N PRO A 68 5.22 -7.12 -0.50
CA PRO A 68 4.30 -7.08 0.64
C PRO A 68 4.93 -6.41 1.88
N ALA A 69 6.23 -6.62 2.13
CA ALA A 69 6.95 -5.99 3.24
C ALA A 69 7.03 -4.45 3.10
N TRP A 70 7.25 -3.95 1.88
CA TRP A 70 7.18 -2.51 1.60
C TRP A 70 5.77 -1.97 1.85
N LEU A 71 4.74 -2.66 1.36
CA LEU A 71 3.35 -2.24 1.54
C LEU A 71 2.91 -2.25 3.00
N ARG A 72 3.38 -3.22 3.79
CA ARG A 72 3.19 -3.26 5.24
C ARG A 72 3.73 -1.99 5.90
N ALA A 73 4.93 -1.55 5.52
CA ALA A 73 5.54 -0.34 6.10
C ALA A 73 4.74 0.94 5.75
N GLU A 74 4.22 1.05 4.53
CA GLU A 74 3.32 2.12 4.12
C GLU A 74 2.02 2.13 4.95
N LEU A 75 1.39 0.96 5.11
CA LEU A 75 0.15 0.80 5.89
C LEU A 75 0.35 1.11 7.38
N GLU A 76 1.40 0.55 8.00
CA GLU A 76 1.71 0.81 9.42
C GLU A 76 1.94 2.31 9.67
N HIS A 77 2.60 3.01 8.75
CA HIS A 77 2.77 4.46 8.88
C HIS A 77 1.47 5.23 8.62
N ALA A 78 0.66 4.81 7.64
CA ALA A 78 -0.66 5.39 7.43
C ALA A 78 -1.56 5.23 8.66
N PHE A 79 -1.51 4.09 9.35
CA PHE A 79 -2.27 3.88 10.59
C PHE A 79 -1.90 4.89 11.67
N TRP A 80 -0.61 5.16 11.84
CA TRP A 80 -0.14 6.18 12.78
C TRP A 80 -0.62 7.59 12.41
N LEU A 81 -0.57 7.97 11.13
CA LEU A 81 -1.03 9.28 10.67
C LEU A 81 -2.54 9.48 10.84
N PHE A 82 -3.32 8.42 10.57
CA PHE A 82 -4.78 8.47 10.55
C PHE A 82 -5.44 8.09 11.88
N GLU A 83 -4.66 7.61 12.86
CA GLU A 83 -5.12 7.30 14.21
C GLU A 83 -5.95 8.41 14.85
N PRO A 84 -5.54 9.71 14.84
CA PRO A 84 -6.35 10.77 15.44
C PRO A 84 -7.70 11.00 14.75
N ALA A 85 -7.84 10.54 13.51
CA ALA A 85 -9.10 10.58 12.75
C ALA A 85 -9.90 9.26 12.88
N ASP A 86 -9.43 8.30 13.67
CA ASP A 86 -10.06 7.01 13.90
C ASP A 86 -10.29 6.21 12.61
N VAL A 87 -9.33 6.30 11.68
CA VAL A 87 -9.36 5.64 10.38
C VAL A 87 -8.26 4.58 10.29
N GLY A 88 -8.64 3.38 9.85
CA GLY A 88 -7.76 2.29 9.48
C GLY A 88 -7.98 1.85 8.03
N PHE A 89 -7.04 1.06 7.53
CA PHE A 89 -7.07 0.51 6.17
C PHE A 89 -6.71 -0.98 6.19
N GLN A 90 -7.18 -1.72 5.18
CA GLN A 90 -6.72 -3.09 4.96
C GLN A 90 -6.79 -3.45 3.48
N ILE A 91 -5.85 -4.27 3.01
CA ILE A 91 -5.93 -4.82 1.66
C ILE A 91 -7.09 -5.83 1.61
N VAL A 92 -8.05 -5.61 0.72
CA VAL A 92 -9.23 -6.49 0.55
C VAL A 92 -9.23 -7.25 -0.78
N ALA A 93 -8.46 -6.77 -1.76
CA ALA A 93 -8.30 -7.37 -3.07
C ALA A 93 -6.97 -6.93 -3.69
N VAL A 94 -6.40 -7.77 -4.54
CA VAL A 94 -5.13 -7.53 -5.23
C VAL A 94 -5.23 -8.03 -6.67
N ASP A 95 -5.04 -7.13 -7.63
CA ASP A 95 -5.06 -7.44 -9.05
C ASP A 95 -3.70 -7.16 -9.70
N ARG A 96 -3.36 -7.95 -10.72
CA ARG A 96 -2.21 -7.67 -11.60
C ARG A 96 -2.57 -6.54 -12.57
N VAL A 97 -1.61 -5.64 -12.80
CA VAL A 97 -1.64 -4.66 -13.88
C VAL A 97 -0.59 -4.99 -14.93
N GLU A 98 -0.97 -4.82 -16.19
CA GLU A 98 -0.12 -5.01 -17.36
C GLU A 98 1.20 -4.22 -17.30
N PRO A 99 2.32 -4.79 -17.79
CA PRO A 99 3.63 -4.14 -17.81
C PRO A 99 3.68 -2.80 -18.57
N SER A 100 2.73 -2.52 -19.47
CA SER A 100 2.66 -1.24 -20.19
C SER A 100 2.44 -0.04 -19.26
N PHE A 101 2.01 -0.26 -18.02
CA PHE A 101 1.88 0.77 -16.98
C PHE A 101 3.08 0.82 -16.03
N ALA A 102 4.17 0.06 -16.29
CA ALA A 102 5.38 0.12 -15.47
C ALA A 102 5.98 1.53 -15.41
N HIS A 103 5.97 2.26 -16.54
CA HIS A 103 6.42 3.65 -16.60
C HIS A 103 5.26 4.58 -16.95
N MET A 104 4.87 5.39 -15.97
CA MET A 104 3.80 6.38 -16.05
C MET A 104 4.37 7.76 -16.34
N ALA A 105 4.47 8.12 -17.62
CA ALA A 105 5.02 9.37 -18.11
C ALA A 105 3.95 10.44 -18.43
N THR A 106 2.70 10.05 -18.67
CA THR A 106 1.66 10.96 -19.17
C THR A 106 0.39 10.98 -18.31
N ARG A 107 -0.39 12.05 -18.45
CA ARG A 107 -1.70 12.20 -17.81
C ARG A 107 -2.71 11.17 -18.36
N GLU A 108 -2.58 10.85 -19.64
CA GLU A 108 -3.41 9.86 -20.34
C GLU A 108 -3.20 8.46 -19.74
N GLN A 109 -1.94 8.09 -19.45
CA GLN A 109 -1.66 6.84 -18.75
C GLN A 109 -2.27 6.85 -17.35
N ARG A 110 -2.11 7.96 -16.60
CA ARG A 110 -2.70 8.11 -15.26
C ARG A 110 -4.20 7.97 -15.27
N ASP A 111 -4.91 8.48 -16.29
CA ASP A 111 -6.34 8.25 -16.48
C ASP A 111 -6.65 6.80 -16.84
N ALA A 112 -5.92 6.22 -17.80
CA ALA A 112 -6.19 4.91 -18.37
C ALA A 112 -6.07 3.77 -17.36
N ILE A 113 -5.06 3.82 -16.48
CA ILE A 113 -4.77 2.74 -15.52
C ILE A 113 -5.98 2.47 -14.60
N GLY A 114 -6.67 3.51 -14.14
CA GLY A 114 -7.80 3.40 -13.22
C GLY A 114 -9.19 3.46 -13.87
N LYS A 115 -9.31 3.94 -15.12
CA LYS A 115 -10.62 4.21 -15.75
C LYS A 115 -11.59 3.03 -15.72
N GLN A 116 -11.11 1.83 -16.06
CA GLN A 116 -11.92 0.60 -16.11
C GLN A 116 -11.90 -0.19 -14.79
N ARG A 117 -10.91 0.07 -13.93
CA ARG A 117 -10.72 -0.65 -12.67
C ARG A 117 -11.43 0.00 -11.50
N PHE A 118 -11.74 1.30 -11.61
CA PHE A 118 -12.39 2.05 -10.54
C PHE A 118 -13.76 1.47 -10.20
N THR A 119 -13.94 1.21 -8.91
CA THR A 119 -15.21 0.88 -8.28
C THR A 119 -15.35 1.73 -7.01
N ARG A 120 -16.59 1.91 -6.55
CA ARG A 120 -16.85 2.54 -5.25
C ARG A 120 -16.74 1.49 -4.14
N GLY A 121 -16.60 1.96 -2.90
CA GLY A 121 -16.56 1.13 -1.70
C GLY A 121 -15.16 0.89 -1.16
N VAL A 122 -14.12 1.11 -1.98
CA VAL A 122 -12.71 0.87 -1.66
C VAL A 122 -11.83 2.00 -2.17
N ILE A 123 -10.61 2.10 -1.65
CA ILE A 123 -9.54 2.94 -2.19
C ILE A 123 -8.76 2.11 -3.20
N HIS A 124 -8.69 2.55 -4.45
CA HIS A 124 -7.83 1.93 -5.45
C HIS A 124 -6.40 2.48 -5.33
N VAL A 125 -5.43 1.59 -5.17
CA VAL A 125 -3.99 1.93 -5.09
C VAL A 125 -3.22 1.17 -6.14
N PHE A 126 -2.50 1.88 -7.00
CA PHE A 126 -1.67 1.32 -8.06
C PHE A 126 -0.19 1.38 -7.67
N LEU A 127 0.52 0.27 -7.74
CA LEU A 127 1.97 0.19 -7.57
C LEU A 127 2.64 0.05 -8.93
N VAL A 128 3.46 1.03 -9.30
CA VAL A 128 4.16 1.11 -10.60
C VAL A 128 5.67 1.20 -10.41
N GLU A 129 6.45 0.81 -11.41
CA GLU A 129 7.92 0.89 -11.35
C GLU A 129 8.38 2.35 -11.32
N ARG A 130 7.86 3.17 -12.23
CA ARG A 130 8.27 4.56 -12.42
C ARG A 130 7.09 5.49 -12.65
N LEU A 131 7.11 6.66 -12.01
CA LEU A 131 6.10 7.69 -12.12
C LEU A 131 6.78 9.05 -12.34
N ASP A 132 6.69 9.57 -13.55
CA ASP A 132 7.25 10.89 -13.86
C ASP A 132 6.36 12.01 -13.31
N ASP A 133 6.97 13.14 -13.00
CA ASP A 133 6.23 14.38 -12.80
C ASP A 133 5.73 14.89 -14.15
N VAL A 134 4.42 14.81 -14.36
CA VAL A 134 3.78 15.27 -15.60
C VAL A 134 3.74 16.80 -15.72
N ASP A 135 4.10 17.53 -14.66
CA ASP A 135 4.16 18.99 -14.62
C ASP A 135 5.59 19.53 -14.69
N VAL A 136 6.59 18.68 -14.41
CA VAL A 136 8.01 19.05 -14.43
C VAL A 136 8.79 18.05 -15.29
N PRO A 137 9.12 18.40 -16.55
CA PRO A 137 9.82 17.49 -17.45
C PRO A 137 11.13 16.95 -16.85
N GLY A 138 11.31 15.63 -16.93
CA GLY A 138 12.53 14.94 -16.47
C GLY A 138 12.54 14.57 -14.99
N GLU A 139 11.58 15.05 -14.19
CA GLU A 139 11.46 14.72 -12.78
C GLU A 139 10.62 13.47 -12.53
N GLN A 140 10.84 12.82 -11.39
CA GLN A 140 10.06 11.67 -10.93
C GLN A 140 9.40 11.98 -9.59
N ILE A 141 8.16 11.51 -9.42
CA ILE A 141 7.43 11.62 -8.17
C ILE A 141 7.23 10.25 -7.52
N ARG A 142 7.04 10.27 -6.20
CA ARG A 142 6.90 9.07 -5.37
C ARG A 142 5.47 8.54 -5.32
N GLY A 143 4.50 9.44 -5.48
CA GLY A 143 3.10 9.10 -5.48
C GLY A 143 2.24 10.26 -5.96
N VAL A 144 0.98 9.95 -6.27
CA VAL A 144 -0.05 10.93 -6.60
C VAL A 144 -1.44 10.38 -6.30
N HIS A 145 -2.27 11.16 -5.62
CA HIS A 145 -3.72 11.05 -5.68
C HIS A 145 -4.21 11.63 -7.02
N TRP A 146 -4.78 10.77 -7.85
CA TRP A 146 -5.27 11.12 -9.17
C TRP A 146 -6.81 11.13 -9.19
N ARG A 147 -7.39 12.18 -9.76
CA ARG A 147 -8.80 12.24 -10.13
C ARG A 147 -8.86 12.17 -11.64
N GLN A 148 -9.66 11.25 -12.18
CA GLN A 148 -9.76 11.09 -13.62
C GLN A 148 -10.24 12.39 -14.26
N ARG A 149 -9.53 12.88 -15.28
CA ARG A 149 -9.81 14.21 -15.86
C ARG A 149 -11.20 14.34 -16.45
N SER A 150 -11.72 13.27 -17.07
CA SER A 150 -13.06 13.25 -17.67
C SER A 150 -14.19 12.99 -16.68
N ASN A 151 -13.89 12.50 -15.47
CA ASN A 151 -14.87 12.26 -14.42
C ASN A 151 -14.17 12.25 -13.06
N THR A 152 -14.20 13.39 -12.39
CA THR A 152 -13.44 13.59 -11.15
C THR A 152 -14.01 12.88 -9.93
N ASP A 153 -15.16 12.19 -10.05
CA ASP A 153 -15.66 11.27 -9.02
C ASP A 153 -14.86 9.97 -9.00
N LYS A 154 -14.26 9.60 -10.14
CA LYS A 154 -13.33 8.49 -10.23
C LYS A 154 -11.95 8.95 -9.75
N ARG A 155 -11.44 8.28 -8.73
CA ARG A 155 -10.18 8.64 -8.07
C ARG A 155 -9.44 7.42 -7.54
N TRP A 156 -8.12 7.52 -7.50
CA TRP A 156 -7.22 6.48 -7.00
C TRP A 156 -5.90 7.11 -6.58
N VAL A 157 -5.05 6.28 -5.98
CA VAL A 157 -3.67 6.63 -5.64
C VAL A 157 -2.74 5.81 -6.53
N ILE A 158 -1.65 6.42 -7.00
CA ILE A 158 -0.57 5.74 -7.72
C ILE A 158 0.70 5.97 -6.91
N LEU A 159 1.43 4.91 -6.59
CA LEU A 159 2.71 4.94 -5.86
C LEU A 159 3.79 4.33 -6.75
N SER A 160 4.97 4.95 -6.79
CA SER A 160 6.12 4.44 -7.53
C SER A 160 7.06 3.63 -6.65
N LYS A 161 7.93 2.85 -7.28
CA LYS A 161 8.92 2.00 -6.61
C LYS A 161 9.91 2.76 -5.73
N ILE A 162 10.14 4.04 -6.01
CA ILE A 162 11.01 4.91 -5.20
C ILE A 162 10.28 5.55 -4.01
N GLY A 163 9.03 5.16 -3.76
CA GLY A 163 8.24 5.57 -2.61
C GLY A 163 8.87 5.13 -1.29
N SER A 164 8.88 6.06 -0.33
CA SER A 164 9.21 5.77 1.07
C SER A 164 7.92 5.62 1.86
N LYS A 165 7.94 4.90 3.00
CA LYS A 165 6.79 4.56 3.88
C LYS A 165 5.79 5.68 4.24
N ILE A 166 6.10 6.94 3.95
CA ILE A 166 5.27 8.12 4.24
C ILE A 166 4.35 8.48 3.08
N VAL A 167 4.66 8.00 1.87
CA VAL A 167 4.02 8.46 0.64
C VAL A 167 2.57 8.01 0.59
N MET A 168 2.25 6.76 0.94
CA MET A 168 0.85 6.31 0.99
C MET A 168 0.02 7.17 1.94
N GLY A 169 0.53 7.45 3.15
CA GLY A 169 -0.15 8.31 4.11
C GLY A 169 -0.40 9.72 3.56
N HIS A 170 0.60 10.31 2.89
CA HIS A 170 0.47 11.61 2.21
C HIS A 170 -0.61 11.58 1.11
N GLU A 171 -0.56 10.60 0.22
CA GLU A 171 -1.53 10.49 -0.88
C GLU A 171 -2.94 10.15 -0.38
N PHE A 172 -3.06 9.40 0.72
CA PHE A 172 -4.35 9.21 1.40
C PHE A 172 -4.85 10.52 2.01
N GLY A 173 -3.98 11.38 2.53
CA GLY A 173 -4.35 12.74 2.93
C GLY A 173 -5.04 13.48 1.78
N HIS A 174 -4.45 13.45 0.58
CA HIS A 174 -5.07 14.01 -0.63
C HIS A 174 -6.38 13.32 -1.01
N PHE A 175 -6.46 11.99 -0.90
CA PHE A 175 -7.69 11.24 -1.14
C PHE A 175 -8.82 11.72 -0.22
N PHE A 176 -8.53 11.94 1.07
CA PHE A 176 -9.44 12.54 2.05
C PHE A 176 -9.55 14.07 1.97
N GLY A 177 -9.14 14.66 0.84
CA GLY A 177 -9.42 16.05 0.49
C GLY A 177 -8.48 17.09 1.06
N LEU A 178 -7.34 16.70 1.64
CA LEU A 178 -6.32 17.65 2.06
C LEU A 178 -5.59 18.23 0.84
N PRO A 179 -5.41 19.55 0.74
CA PRO A 179 -4.45 20.14 -0.19
C PRO A 179 -3.02 19.98 0.34
N HIS A 180 -2.02 20.39 -0.44
CA HIS A 180 -0.71 20.67 0.15
C HIS A 180 -0.83 21.76 1.20
N SER A 181 -0.04 21.64 2.26
CA SER A 181 -0.12 22.46 3.45
C SER A 181 1.10 23.36 3.60
N THR A 182 0.94 24.43 4.36
CA THR A 182 2.03 25.33 4.78
C THR A 182 2.45 25.10 6.23
N TYR A 183 1.70 24.30 7.00
CA TYR A 183 2.06 23.99 8.39
C TYR A 183 3.37 23.22 8.45
N THR A 184 4.34 23.71 9.23
CA THR A 184 5.70 23.14 9.27
C THR A 184 5.74 21.68 9.70
N ARG A 185 4.85 21.28 10.60
CA ARG A 185 4.75 19.90 11.10
C ARG A 185 3.91 18.98 10.22
N SER A 186 3.26 19.52 9.18
CA SER A 186 2.32 18.76 8.36
C SER A 186 3.05 17.82 7.40
N VAL A 187 2.58 16.58 7.31
CA VAL A 187 3.00 15.62 6.28
C VAL A 187 2.55 16.07 4.89
N MET A 188 1.55 16.95 4.80
CA MET A 188 1.07 17.55 3.55
C MET A 188 1.94 18.72 3.08
N ASN A 189 2.96 19.13 3.83
CA ASN A 189 3.84 20.24 3.49
C ASN A 189 5.11 19.77 2.78
N LYS A 190 5.19 20.02 1.47
CA LYS A 190 6.31 19.60 0.61
C LYS A 190 7.55 20.50 0.69
N ALA A 191 7.52 21.63 1.40
CA ALA A 191 8.68 22.53 1.40
C ALA A 191 9.92 21.87 2.04
N PRO A 192 11.10 21.92 1.38
CA PRO A 192 12.33 21.31 1.87
C PRO A 192 12.71 21.83 3.26
N ARG A 193 12.93 20.91 4.21
CA ARG A 193 13.35 21.24 5.58
C ARG A 193 13.83 20.00 6.33
N LYS A 194 14.69 20.21 7.32
CA LYS A 194 15.24 19.16 8.20
C LYS A 194 14.41 18.89 9.46
N SER A 195 13.65 19.88 9.94
CA SER A 195 12.90 19.79 11.20
C SER A 195 11.43 20.23 11.04
N PRO A 196 10.46 19.44 11.53
CA PRO A 196 10.65 18.05 11.96
C PRO A 196 11.09 17.17 10.77
N PRO A 197 11.85 16.10 11.02
CA PRO A 197 12.22 15.15 9.98
C PRO A 197 10.95 14.55 9.36
N TRP A 198 11.04 14.12 8.09
CA TRP A 198 9.87 13.74 7.29
C TRP A 198 9.04 12.64 7.97
N GLU A 199 9.70 11.68 8.62
CA GLU A 199 9.09 10.54 9.32
C GLU A 199 8.32 10.93 10.59
N ARG A 200 8.51 12.15 11.10
CA ARG A 200 7.84 12.67 12.31
C ARG A 200 6.77 13.70 11.99
N ARG A 201 6.48 13.95 10.71
CA ARG A 201 5.41 14.85 10.30
C ARG A 201 4.05 14.16 10.43
N VAL A 202 3.03 14.93 10.77
CA VAL A 202 1.67 14.45 11.10
C VAL A 202 0.64 15.21 10.29
N PHE A 203 -0.64 14.85 10.38
CA PHE A 203 -1.70 15.82 10.07
C PHE A 203 -1.89 16.77 11.25
N VAL A 204 -2.05 18.06 10.99
CA VAL A 204 -2.41 19.02 12.05
C VAL A 204 -3.91 18.98 12.34
N ASP A 205 -4.35 19.58 13.44
CA ASP A 205 -5.75 19.51 13.88
C ASP A 205 -6.73 20.06 12.84
N GLU A 206 -6.35 21.11 12.10
CA GLU A 206 -7.14 21.67 11.01
C GLU A 206 -7.30 20.68 9.85
N GLU A 207 -6.25 19.93 9.52
CA GLU A 207 -6.29 18.89 8.49
C GLU A 207 -7.12 17.70 8.97
N LEU A 208 -6.97 17.28 10.23
CA LEU A 208 -7.76 16.19 10.79
C LEU A 208 -9.26 16.50 10.81
N LYS A 209 -9.67 17.76 10.99
CA LYS A 209 -11.08 18.18 10.84
C LYS A 209 -11.58 17.92 9.41
N ILE A 210 -10.78 18.28 8.40
CA ILE A 210 -11.12 18.03 6.99
C ILE A 210 -11.19 16.53 6.71
N VAL A 211 -10.21 15.75 7.19
CA VAL A 211 -10.20 14.29 7.02
C VAL A 211 -11.47 13.66 7.56
N ARG A 212 -11.88 14.00 8.79
CA ARG A 212 -13.12 13.47 9.40
C ARG A 212 -14.36 13.85 8.59
N GLN A 213 -14.49 15.13 8.21
CA GLN A 213 -15.61 15.60 7.40
C GLN A 213 -15.69 14.87 6.04
N ARG A 214 -14.55 14.71 5.37
CA ARG A 214 -14.50 14.05 4.05
C ARG A 214 -14.69 12.55 4.13
N ARG A 215 -14.16 11.90 5.16
CA ARG A 215 -14.45 10.49 5.49
C ARG A 215 -15.95 10.26 5.60
N ASP A 216 -16.64 11.08 6.39
CA ASP A 216 -18.08 10.92 6.61
C ASP A 216 -18.87 11.13 5.32
N ALA A 217 -18.57 12.20 4.56
CA ALA A 217 -19.19 12.43 3.26
C ALA A 217 -18.92 11.30 2.23
N MET A 218 -17.73 10.67 2.28
CA MET A 218 -17.41 9.52 1.44
C MET A 218 -18.19 8.28 1.84
N ARG A 219 -18.47 8.07 3.13
CA ARG A 219 -19.34 6.99 3.61
C ARG A 219 -20.78 7.22 3.17
N ASP A 220 -21.31 8.42 3.36
CA ASP A 220 -22.70 8.76 3.04
C ASP A 220 -22.99 8.62 1.54
N SER A 221 -22.01 8.95 0.69
CA SER A 221 -22.11 8.77 -0.75
C SER A 221 -21.73 7.36 -1.22
N ALA A 222 -21.42 6.43 -0.31
CA ALA A 222 -20.88 5.10 -0.60
C ALA A 222 -19.61 5.12 -1.47
N MET A 223 -18.86 6.23 -1.51
CA MET A 223 -17.51 6.23 -2.11
C MET A 223 -16.62 5.23 -1.38
N LEU A 224 -16.74 5.17 -0.05
CA LEU A 224 -16.09 4.18 0.80
C LEU A 224 -17.15 3.44 1.59
N ILE A 225 -17.03 2.11 1.64
CA ILE A 225 -17.90 1.26 2.46
C ILE A 225 -17.05 0.73 3.62
N PRO A 226 -17.49 0.93 4.87
CA PRO A 226 -16.80 0.37 6.03
C PRO A 226 -16.60 -1.13 5.90
N GLN A 227 -15.40 -1.60 6.21
CA GLN A 227 -15.04 -3.01 6.24
C GLN A 227 -15.05 -3.52 7.66
N LYS A 228 -15.28 -4.82 7.83
CA LYS A 228 -14.95 -5.48 9.10
C LYS A 228 -13.42 -5.64 9.15
N PRO A 229 -12.75 -5.24 10.25
CA PRO A 229 -11.33 -5.52 10.42
C PRO A 229 -11.04 -7.01 10.25
N ARG A 230 -10.03 -7.34 9.44
CA ARG A 230 -9.49 -8.70 9.34
C ARG A 230 -8.69 -8.99 10.61
N SER A 231 -8.88 -10.17 11.18
CA SER A 231 -8.05 -10.66 12.29
C SER A 231 -6.58 -10.59 11.87
N SER A 232 -5.76 -9.87 12.64
CA SER A 232 -4.32 -9.82 12.35
C SER A 232 -3.74 -11.23 12.49
N PRO A 233 -2.81 -11.65 11.60
CA PRO A 233 -2.03 -12.85 11.84
C PRO A 233 -1.36 -12.72 13.21
N LYS A 234 -1.54 -13.72 14.08
CA LYS A 234 -0.78 -13.78 15.33
C LYS A 234 0.69 -13.80 14.93
N ARG A 235 1.44 -12.73 15.20
CA ARG A 235 2.90 -12.79 15.12
C ARG A 235 3.31 -13.71 16.26
N ASP A 236 3.90 -14.85 15.95
CA ASP A 236 4.62 -15.63 16.96
C ASP A 236 5.67 -14.70 17.55
N ASP A 237 5.51 -14.33 18.82
CA ASP A 237 6.48 -13.46 19.50
C ASP A 237 7.78 -14.25 19.62
N PRO A 238 8.87 -13.84 18.95
CA PRO A 238 10.15 -14.54 19.05
C PRO A 238 10.75 -14.46 20.47
N ARG A 239 10.14 -13.71 21.39
CA ARG A 239 10.57 -13.58 22.79
C ARG A 239 9.85 -14.53 23.76
N GLY A 240 8.97 -15.40 23.26
CA GLY A 240 8.16 -16.31 24.06
C GLY A 240 8.74 -17.71 24.27
N SER A 241 10.06 -17.88 24.38
CA SER A 241 10.61 -19.10 25.00
C SER A 241 10.95 -18.77 26.45
N PRO A 242 10.22 -19.30 27.45
CA PRO A 242 10.73 -19.28 28.81
C PRO A 242 12.00 -20.12 28.79
N LEU A 243 13.12 -19.51 29.19
CA LEU A 243 14.29 -20.27 29.62
C LEU A 243 13.80 -21.19 30.74
N GLY A 244 13.70 -22.48 30.43
CA GLY A 244 13.47 -23.50 31.45
C GLY A 244 14.68 -23.53 32.36
N GLU A 245 14.43 -23.22 33.63
CA GLU A 245 15.25 -23.71 34.75
C GLU A 245 14.82 -25.14 35.11
#